data_AF-A0A2S9YL55-F1
#
_entry.id   AF-A0A2S9YL55-F1
#
_cell.length_a   1.000
_cell.length_b   1.000
_cell.length_c   1.000
_cell.angle_alpha   90.00
_cell.angle_beta   90.00
_cell.angle_gamma   90.00
#
_symmetry.space_group_name_H-M   'P 1'
#
loop_
_entity.id
_entity.type
_entity.pdbx_description
1 polymer ?
#
loop_
_entity_poly.entity_id
_entity_poly.type
_entity_poly.pdbx_seq_one_letter_code
_entity_poly.pdbx_strand_id
1 'polypeptide(L)'
;MFEYATLRELLMPIHGVIGLVAILSGVVALSLPKRPSGHPWAGRLFMLSMGLAIAVAAPVVFVGGNLFLMGVGLLVIYHGLVAWRLARLQPPKRRPGPLDRALHPGFAGAFLLFGGYGAWALLEGQGMGVVALVLSTISLGSVWHFRRFMNLDVFEADAWVGEHIRGVAAAFIASLTAFAAATGPRLAPGIPAVVLWLGPTVLLTPLFIWFGRQQEQPGSAADRP
;
A
#
# COMPACT_ATOMS: atom_id res chain seq x y z
N MET A 1 -30.28 2.89 -2.04
CA MET A 1 -29.80 2.94 -3.44
C MET A 1 -29.52 4.38 -3.90
N PHE A 2 -30.43 5.34 -3.68
CA PHE A 2 -30.23 6.75 -4.04
C PHE A 2 -28.96 7.37 -3.43
N GLU A 3 -28.72 7.16 -2.14
CA GLU A 3 -27.56 7.71 -1.42
C GLU A 3 -26.20 7.22 -1.97
N TYR A 4 -26.08 5.93 -2.31
CA TYR A 4 -24.85 5.38 -2.88
C TYR A 4 -24.52 5.96 -4.26
N ALA A 5 -25.53 6.10 -5.13
CA ALA A 5 -25.34 6.65 -6.47
C ALA A 5 -24.83 8.10 -6.40
N THR A 6 -25.46 8.92 -5.57
CA THR A 6 -25.05 10.32 -5.35
C THR A 6 -23.62 10.42 -4.79
N LEU A 7 -23.28 9.62 -3.76
CA LEU A 7 -21.91 9.58 -3.22
C LEU A 7 -20.89 9.22 -4.29
N ARG A 8 -21.21 8.20 -5.09
CA ARG A 8 -20.30 7.70 -6.14
C ARG A 8 -20.09 8.73 -7.24
N GLU A 9 -21.15 9.38 -7.72
CA GLU A 9 -21.07 10.40 -8.77
C GLU A 9 -20.27 11.63 -8.34
N LEU A 10 -20.38 12.01 -7.06
CA LEU A 10 -19.64 13.15 -6.51
C LEU A 10 -18.18 12.82 -6.21
N LEU A 11 -17.92 11.71 -5.49
CA LEU A 11 -16.62 11.43 -4.90
C LEU A 11 -15.66 10.69 -5.87
N MET A 12 -16.16 9.82 -6.74
CA MET A 12 -15.27 9.01 -7.58
C MET A 12 -14.51 9.79 -8.66
N PRO A 13 -15.05 10.84 -9.30
CA PRO A 13 -14.26 11.68 -10.20
C PRO A 13 -13.10 12.38 -9.46
N ILE A 14 -13.38 12.92 -8.27
CA ILE A 14 -12.39 13.57 -7.40
C ILE A 14 -11.30 12.56 -7.00
N HIS A 15 -11.70 11.37 -6.52
CA HIS A 15 -10.79 10.27 -6.22
C HIS A 15 -9.94 9.89 -7.43
N GLY A 16 -10.52 9.79 -8.63
CA GLY A 16 -9.82 9.40 -9.85
C GLY A 16 -8.68 10.35 -10.20
N VAL A 17 -8.92 11.66 -10.11
CA VAL A 17 -7.87 12.68 -10.36
C VAL A 17 -6.77 12.59 -9.30
N ILE A 18 -7.14 12.54 -8.02
CA ILE A 18 -6.17 12.51 -6.91
C ILE A 18 -5.36 11.21 -6.93
N GLY A 19 -6.00 10.08 -7.23
CA GLY A 19 -5.37 8.77 -7.36
C GLY A 19 -4.38 8.72 -8.53
N LEU A 20 -4.70 9.38 -9.65
CA LEU A 20 -3.75 9.49 -10.77
C LEU A 20 -2.53 10.32 -10.37
N VAL A 21 -2.71 11.44 -9.65
CA VAL A 21 -1.60 12.23 -9.09
C VAL A 21 -0.73 11.38 -8.17
N ALA A 22 -1.34 10.54 -7.33
CA ALA A 22 -0.60 9.60 -6.48
C ALA A 22 0.26 8.65 -7.32
N ILE A 23 -0.33 7.93 -8.27
CA ILE A 23 0.42 6.97 -9.09
C ILE A 23 1.56 7.66 -9.86
N LEU A 24 1.30 8.80 -10.51
CA LEU A 24 2.31 9.53 -11.27
C LEU A 24 3.45 10.04 -10.38
N SER A 25 3.13 10.61 -9.22
CA SER A 25 4.17 11.05 -8.28
C SER A 25 4.96 9.88 -7.68
N GLY A 26 4.33 8.71 -7.50
CA GLY A 26 5.01 7.47 -7.14
C GLY A 26 6.02 7.02 -8.20
N VAL A 27 5.62 7.02 -9.48
CA VAL A 27 6.53 6.73 -10.60
C VAL A 27 7.69 7.72 -10.64
N VAL A 28 7.41 9.02 -10.50
CA VAL A 28 8.45 10.06 -10.43
C VAL A 28 9.40 9.79 -9.25
N ALA A 29 8.89 9.47 -8.07
CA ALA A 29 9.71 9.20 -6.89
C ALA A 29 10.63 7.98 -7.09
N LEU A 30 10.15 6.92 -7.76
CA LEU A 30 10.94 5.73 -8.07
C LEU A 30 12.06 6.01 -9.08
N SER A 31 11.77 6.83 -10.08
CA SER A 31 12.71 7.20 -11.15
C SER A 31 13.77 8.21 -10.72
N LEU A 32 13.49 9.03 -9.70
CA LEU A 32 14.44 10.04 -9.25
C LEU A 32 15.65 9.44 -8.51
N PRO A 33 16.82 10.10 -8.60
CA PRO A 33 17.96 9.79 -7.75
C PRO A 33 17.59 9.94 -6.27
N LYS A 34 18.16 9.07 -5.43
CA LYS A 34 17.84 8.95 -3.99
C LYS A 34 18.61 10.01 -3.22
N ARG A 35 18.35 11.27 -3.56
CA ARG A 35 19.04 12.51 -3.12
C ARG A 35 18.07 13.40 -2.35
N PRO A 36 18.56 14.34 -1.51
CA PRO A 36 17.75 15.07 -0.53
C PRO A 36 16.71 16.08 -1.07
N SER A 37 16.44 16.15 -2.38
CA SER A 37 15.49 17.11 -2.96
C SER A 37 14.33 16.43 -3.72
N GLY A 38 14.62 15.88 -4.90
CA GLY A 38 13.61 15.39 -5.83
C GLY A 38 12.80 14.19 -5.30
N HIS A 39 13.49 13.11 -4.91
CA HIS A 39 12.83 11.89 -4.43
C HIS A 39 11.96 12.13 -3.17
N PRO A 40 12.44 12.84 -2.12
CA PRO A 40 11.60 13.15 -0.96
C PRO A 40 10.40 14.03 -1.29
N TRP A 41 10.52 14.98 -2.22
CA TRP A 41 9.38 15.81 -2.64
C TRP A 41 8.31 14.97 -3.34
N ALA A 42 8.70 14.17 -4.33
CA ALA A 42 7.79 13.30 -5.07
C ALA A 42 7.14 12.25 -4.15
N GLY A 43 7.91 11.67 -3.21
CA GLY A 43 7.40 10.74 -2.21
C GLY A 43 6.40 11.37 -1.24
N ARG A 44 6.57 12.64 -0.87
CA ARG A 44 5.58 13.38 -0.06
C ARG A 44 4.30 13.63 -0.85
N LEU A 45 4.42 14.03 -2.11
CA LEU A 45 3.26 14.22 -2.99
C LEU A 45 2.49 12.91 -3.16
N PHE A 46 3.19 11.80 -3.40
CA PHE A 46 2.61 10.45 -3.44
C PHE A 46 1.84 10.13 -2.16
N MET A 47 2.46 10.28 -1.00
CA MET A 47 1.82 9.95 0.27
C MET A 47 0.60 10.82 0.59
N LEU A 48 0.69 12.12 0.32
CA LEU A 48 -0.41 13.06 0.58
C LEU A 48 -1.60 12.80 -0.35
N SER A 49 -1.34 12.66 -1.65
CA SER A 49 -2.39 12.37 -2.64
C SER A 49 -3.00 10.99 -2.42
N MET A 50 -2.21 9.97 -2.11
CA MET A 50 -2.70 8.63 -1.77
C MET A 50 -3.61 8.67 -0.53
N GLY A 51 -3.20 9.36 0.53
CA GLY A 51 -4.03 9.52 1.74
C GLY A 51 -5.35 10.23 1.47
N LEU A 52 -5.31 11.30 0.66
CA LEU A 52 -6.51 12.02 0.24
C LEU A 52 -7.42 11.17 -0.66
N ALA A 53 -6.86 10.41 -1.60
CA ALA A 53 -7.61 9.51 -2.46
C ALA A 53 -8.36 8.45 -1.64
N ILE A 54 -7.69 7.87 -0.63
CA ILE A 54 -8.32 6.92 0.30
C ILE A 54 -9.45 7.58 1.08
N ALA A 55 -9.23 8.77 1.63
CA ALA A 55 -10.25 9.49 2.39
C ALA A 55 -11.50 9.78 1.56
N VAL A 56 -11.32 10.19 0.29
CA VAL A 56 -12.42 10.47 -0.64
C VAL A 56 -13.14 9.18 -1.07
N ALA A 57 -12.43 8.07 -1.29
CA ALA A 57 -13.04 6.81 -1.70
C ALA A 57 -13.72 6.05 -0.55
N ALA A 58 -13.31 6.25 0.70
CA ALA A 58 -13.76 5.47 1.84
C ALA A 58 -15.30 5.40 1.95
N PRO A 59 -16.08 6.50 1.90
CA PRO A 59 -17.54 6.43 2.01
C PRO A 59 -18.17 5.55 0.92
N VAL A 60 -17.69 5.68 -0.33
CA VAL A 60 -18.20 4.89 -1.46
C VAL A 60 -17.89 3.40 -1.29
N VAL A 61 -16.68 3.07 -0.82
CA VAL A 61 -16.26 1.68 -0.63
C VAL A 61 -17.02 1.01 0.52
N PHE A 62 -17.20 1.71 1.64
CA PHE A 62 -17.93 1.18 2.81
C PHE A 62 -19.42 1.01 2.51
N VAL A 63 -20.09 2.03 1.96
CA VAL A 63 -21.52 1.95 1.62
C VAL A 63 -21.76 0.94 0.48
N GLY A 64 -20.83 0.83 -0.46
CA GLY A 64 -20.90 -0.11 -1.56
C GLY A 64 -20.54 -1.56 -1.22
N GLY A 65 -20.04 -1.82 0.00
CA GLY A 65 -19.67 -3.18 0.45
C GLY A 65 -18.59 -3.86 -0.42
N ASN A 66 -17.71 -3.10 -1.06
CA ASN A 66 -16.72 -3.67 -1.98
C ASN A 66 -15.54 -4.28 -1.20
N LEU A 67 -15.67 -5.55 -0.81
CA LEU A 67 -14.68 -6.33 -0.08
C LEU A 67 -13.26 -6.22 -0.65
N PHE A 68 -13.14 -6.29 -1.98
CA PHE A 68 -11.85 -6.24 -2.65
C PHE A 68 -11.16 -4.88 -2.42
N LEU A 69 -11.85 -3.78 -2.72
CA LEU A 69 -11.30 -2.43 -2.56
C LEU A 69 -11.09 -2.05 -1.09
N MET A 70 -11.89 -2.58 -0.17
CA MET A 70 -11.64 -2.44 1.27
C MET A 70 -10.30 -3.06 1.66
N GLY A 71 -10.05 -4.32 1.26
CA GLY A 71 -8.81 -5.03 1.58
C GLY A 71 -7.57 -4.37 0.96
N VAL A 72 -7.65 -4.00 -0.33
CA VAL A 72 -6.56 -3.30 -1.01
C VAL A 72 -6.33 -1.91 -0.39
N GLY A 73 -7.39 -1.19 -0.04
CA GLY A 73 -7.30 0.09 0.67
C GLY A 73 -6.55 -0.03 2.01
N LEU A 74 -6.88 -1.03 2.82
CA LEU A 74 -6.18 -1.30 4.09
C LEU A 74 -4.70 -1.61 3.86
N LEU A 75 -4.37 -2.40 2.82
CA LEU A 75 -2.99 -2.69 2.43
C LEU A 75 -2.21 -1.42 2.06
N VAL A 76 -2.81 -0.54 1.25
CA VAL A 76 -2.22 0.75 0.85
C VAL A 76 -1.95 1.62 2.06
N ILE A 77 -2.94 1.78 2.96
CA ILE A 77 -2.79 2.60 4.17
C ILE A 77 -1.67 2.04 5.04
N TYR A 78 -1.71 0.74 5.35
CA TYR A 78 -0.75 0.12 6.26
C TYR A 78 0.69 0.25 5.76
N HIS A 79 0.95 -0.20 4.54
CA HIS A 79 2.30 -0.18 3.96
C HIS A 79 2.78 1.23 3.69
N GLY A 80 1.89 2.14 3.27
CA GLY A 80 2.21 3.56 3.08
C GLY A 80 2.62 4.23 4.38
N LEU A 81 1.88 4.01 5.47
CA LEU A 81 2.23 4.56 6.78
C LEU A 81 3.54 3.97 7.30
N VAL A 82 3.74 2.65 7.20
CA VAL A 82 5.01 2.00 7.56
C VAL A 82 6.17 2.60 6.77
N ALA A 83 6.05 2.68 5.44
CA ALA A 83 7.08 3.27 4.58
C ALA A 83 7.41 4.71 4.95
N TRP A 84 6.38 5.51 5.25
CA TRP A 84 6.53 6.91 5.67
C TRP A 84 7.21 7.04 7.04
N ARG A 85 6.86 6.17 7.99
CA ARG A 85 7.51 6.11 9.30
C ARG A 85 8.97 5.71 9.14
N LEU A 86 9.25 4.66 8.39
CA LEU A 86 10.62 4.24 8.07
C LEU A 86 11.41 5.38 7.43
N ALA A 87 10.89 6.09 6.41
CA ALA A 87 11.56 7.23 5.79
C ALA A 87 12.01 8.32 6.79
N ARG A 88 11.24 8.50 7.88
CA ARG A 88 11.52 9.47 8.96
C ARG A 88 12.41 8.91 10.06
N LEU A 89 12.38 7.61 10.28
CA LEU A 89 13.22 6.89 11.23
C LEU A 89 14.53 6.56 10.52
N GLN A 90 15.50 7.47 10.53
CA GLN A 90 16.80 7.24 9.88
C GLN A 90 17.81 6.76 10.93
N PRO A 91 18.00 5.45 11.18
CA PRO A 91 18.99 4.98 12.14
C PRO A 91 20.42 5.41 11.74
N PRO A 92 21.31 5.65 12.72
CA PRO A 92 21.05 5.62 14.17
C PRO A 92 20.38 6.90 14.70
N LYS A 93 20.10 7.92 13.86
CA LYS A 93 19.62 9.24 14.27
C LYS A 93 18.28 9.20 15.00
N ARG A 94 17.40 8.27 14.64
CA ARG A 94 16.06 8.12 15.24
C ARG A 94 15.70 6.65 15.38
N ARG A 95 15.02 6.32 16.49
CA ARG A 95 14.50 4.99 16.80
C ARG A 95 12.96 4.97 16.82
N PRO A 96 12.33 3.80 16.62
CA PRO A 96 10.87 3.65 16.71
C PRO A 96 10.32 4.14 18.05
N GLY A 97 9.30 5.01 17.98
CA GLY A 97 8.61 5.56 19.15
C GLY A 97 7.37 4.75 19.55
N PRO A 98 6.58 5.22 20.53
CA PRO A 98 5.32 4.60 20.92
C PRO A 98 4.30 4.52 19.78
N LEU A 99 4.22 5.55 18.92
CA LEU A 99 3.33 5.57 17.76
C LEU A 99 3.66 4.44 16.78
N ASP A 100 4.95 4.21 16.50
CA ASP A 100 5.40 3.13 15.62
C ASP A 100 4.99 1.76 16.17
N ARG A 101 5.14 1.58 17.48
CA ARG A 101 4.76 0.35 18.18
C ARG A 101 3.25 0.13 18.22
N ALA A 102 2.46 1.19 18.38
CA ALA A 102 0.99 1.12 18.46
C ALA A 102 0.34 0.91 17.09
N LEU A 103 0.98 1.36 16.00
CA LEU A 103 0.47 1.21 14.64
C LEU A 103 0.23 -0.27 14.28
N HIS A 104 1.18 -1.15 14.59
CA HIS A 104 1.11 -2.57 14.24
C HIS A 104 -0.10 -3.32 14.83
N PRO A 105 -0.33 -3.35 16.16
CA PRO A 105 -1.49 -4.03 16.72
C PRO A 105 -2.82 -3.41 16.26
N GLY A 106 -2.87 -2.09 16.02
CA GLY A 106 -4.06 -1.45 15.45
C GLY A 106 -4.42 -2.00 14.08
N PHE A 107 -3.45 -2.09 13.17
CA PHE A 107 -3.66 -2.69 11.85
C PHE A 107 -3.85 -4.20 11.90
N ALA A 108 -3.21 -4.92 12.83
CA ALA A 108 -3.51 -6.34 13.06
C ALA A 108 -4.99 -6.54 13.38
N GLY A 109 -5.55 -5.73 14.28
CA GLY A 109 -6.98 -5.74 14.59
C GLY A 109 -7.85 -5.46 13.36
N ALA A 110 -7.53 -4.44 12.57
CA ALA A 110 -8.25 -4.12 11.35
C ALA A 110 -8.22 -5.28 10.32
N PHE A 111 -7.07 -5.92 10.11
CA PHE A 111 -6.96 -7.07 9.22
C PHE A 111 -7.67 -8.31 9.74
N LEU A 112 -7.67 -8.55 11.06
CA LEU A 112 -8.44 -9.63 11.68
C LEU A 112 -9.95 -9.41 11.50
N LEU A 113 -10.44 -8.20 11.73
CA LEU A 113 -11.85 -7.85 11.49
C LEU A 113 -12.22 -8.02 10.01
N PHE A 114 -11.36 -7.55 9.10
CA PHE A 114 -11.56 -7.73 7.66
C PHE A 114 -11.56 -9.21 7.25
N GLY A 115 -10.65 -10.01 7.80
CA GLY A 115 -10.60 -11.46 7.58
C GLY A 115 -11.83 -12.18 8.12
N GLY A 116 -12.29 -11.82 9.33
CA GLY A 116 -13.52 -12.34 9.91
C GLY A 116 -14.75 -12.00 9.07
N TYR A 117 -14.84 -10.76 8.57
CA TYR A 117 -15.89 -10.36 7.63
C TYR A 117 -15.80 -11.13 6.30
N GLY A 118 -14.60 -11.38 5.80
CA GLY A 118 -14.36 -12.25 4.63
C GLY A 118 -14.80 -13.70 4.84
N ALA A 119 -14.54 -14.26 6.03
CA ALA A 119 -15.01 -15.61 6.40
C ALA A 119 -16.54 -15.66 6.42
N TRP A 120 -17.18 -14.68 7.06
CA TRP A 120 -18.64 -14.57 7.06
C TRP A 120 -19.20 -14.47 5.64
N ALA A 121 -18.63 -13.60 4.79
CA ALA A 121 -19.06 -13.46 3.39
C ALA A 121 -18.94 -14.78 2.62
N LEU A 122 -17.91 -15.59 2.88
CA LEU A 122 -17.74 -16.91 2.26
C LEU A 122 -18.81 -17.91 2.71
N LEU A 123 -19.18 -17.89 4.00
CA LEU A 123 -20.28 -18.71 4.53
C LEU A 123 -21.63 -18.33 3.90
N GLU A 124 -21.81 -17.05 3.55
CA GLU A 124 -22.95 -16.54 2.79
C GLU A 124 -22.85 -16.81 1.27
N GLY A 125 -21.89 -17.63 0.82
CA GLY A 125 -21.71 -18.00 -0.58
C GLY A 125 -21.02 -16.95 -1.46
N GLN A 126 -20.48 -15.87 -0.88
CA GLN A 126 -19.77 -14.84 -1.64
C GLN A 126 -18.32 -15.25 -1.88
N GLY A 127 -17.99 -15.65 -3.11
CA GLY A 127 -16.64 -16.09 -3.49
C GLY A 127 -15.53 -15.06 -3.22
N MET A 128 -15.86 -13.75 -3.19
CA MET A 128 -14.90 -12.69 -2.84
C MET A 128 -14.40 -12.77 -1.39
N GLY A 129 -15.08 -13.52 -0.51
CA GLY A 129 -14.61 -13.84 0.83
C GLY A 129 -13.25 -14.55 0.83
N VAL A 130 -12.96 -15.38 -0.18
CA VAL A 130 -11.64 -16.03 -0.34
C VAL A 130 -10.54 -14.98 -0.52
N VAL A 131 -10.78 -13.97 -1.38
CA VAL A 131 -9.81 -12.90 -1.62
C VAL A 131 -9.60 -12.07 -0.35
N ALA A 132 -10.67 -11.76 0.39
CA ALA A 132 -10.57 -11.04 1.66
C ALA A 132 -9.72 -11.80 2.69
N LEU A 133 -9.89 -13.12 2.78
CA LEU A 133 -9.07 -13.99 3.65
C LEU A 133 -7.60 -13.98 3.23
N VAL A 134 -7.30 -14.17 1.94
CA VAL A 134 -5.92 -14.15 1.43
C VAL A 134 -5.24 -12.80 1.70
N LEU A 135 -5.92 -11.69 1.40
CA LEU A 135 -5.39 -10.35 1.65
C LEU A 135 -5.17 -10.11 3.16
N SER A 136 -6.10 -10.56 4.01
CA SER A 136 -5.95 -10.47 5.47
C SER A 136 -4.74 -11.25 5.97
N THR A 137 -4.59 -12.51 5.56
CA THR A 137 -3.46 -13.37 5.98
C THR A 137 -2.10 -12.80 5.56
N ILE A 138 -1.96 -12.38 4.29
CA ILE A 138 -0.71 -11.78 3.81
C ILE A 138 -0.41 -10.48 4.59
N SER A 139 -1.44 -9.66 4.82
CA SER A 139 -1.28 -8.41 5.57
C SER A 139 -0.86 -8.64 7.03
N LEU A 140 -1.39 -9.67 7.69
CA LEU A 140 -0.98 -10.07 9.03
C LEU A 140 0.48 -10.51 9.07
N GLY A 141 0.94 -11.23 8.04
CA GLY A 141 2.36 -11.54 7.84
C GLY A 141 3.22 -10.27 7.74
N SER A 142 2.81 -9.29 6.93
CA SER A 142 3.48 -7.98 6.86
C SER A 142 3.48 -7.25 8.21
N VAL A 143 2.36 -7.27 8.94
CA VAL A 143 2.26 -6.65 10.27
C VAL A 143 3.24 -7.28 11.24
N TRP A 144 3.33 -8.61 11.27
CA TRP A 144 4.29 -9.32 12.10
C TRP A 144 5.73 -8.97 11.73
N HIS A 145 6.06 -8.98 10.45
CA HIS A 145 7.39 -8.64 9.92
C HIS A 145 7.84 -7.24 10.35
N PHE A 146 7.06 -6.21 10.00
CA PHE A 146 7.44 -4.83 10.31
C PHE A 146 7.38 -4.53 11.81
N ARG A 147 6.48 -5.17 12.57
CA ARG A 147 6.46 -5.06 14.04
C ARG A 147 7.75 -5.59 14.64
N ARG A 148 8.26 -6.72 14.14
CA ARG A 148 9.53 -7.30 14.59
C ARG A 148 10.70 -6.38 14.23
N PHE A 149 10.74 -5.88 13.00
CA PHE A 149 11.79 -4.98 12.54
C PHE A 149 11.83 -3.65 13.31
N MET A 150 10.68 -3.01 13.54
CA MET A 150 10.56 -1.75 14.28
C MET A 150 10.52 -1.94 15.80
N ASN A 151 10.86 -3.13 16.31
CA ASN A 151 11.04 -3.32 17.74
C ASN A 151 12.43 -2.84 18.18
N LEU A 152 12.52 -2.33 19.41
CA LEU A 152 13.61 -1.47 19.90
C LEU A 152 15.01 -2.11 19.90
N ASP A 153 15.09 -3.44 19.78
CA ASP A 153 16.34 -4.21 19.92
C ASP A 153 16.89 -4.74 18.59
N VAL A 154 16.12 -4.69 17.49
CA VAL A 154 16.46 -5.28 16.17
C VAL A 154 16.37 -4.25 15.05
N PHE A 155 16.33 -2.96 15.39
CA PHE A 155 16.29 -1.89 14.38
C PHE A 155 17.68 -1.66 13.78
N GLU A 156 18.00 -2.50 12.79
CA GLU A 156 19.30 -2.54 12.12
C GLU A 156 19.42 -1.44 11.05
N ALA A 157 20.54 -0.72 11.06
CA ALA A 157 20.74 0.45 10.20
C ALA A 157 21.02 0.09 8.73
N ASP A 158 21.62 -1.07 8.50
CA ASP A 158 21.96 -1.64 7.20
C ASP A 158 20.70 -2.14 6.44
N ALA A 159 19.74 -2.72 7.15
CA ALA A 159 18.49 -3.22 6.55
C ALA A 159 17.40 -2.14 6.36
N TRP A 160 17.52 -0.99 7.02
CA TRP A 160 16.49 0.06 7.04
C TRP A 160 16.01 0.52 5.66
N VAL A 161 16.93 0.74 4.72
CA VAL A 161 16.59 1.18 3.36
C VAL A 161 15.77 0.10 2.65
N GLY A 162 16.16 -1.18 2.80
CA GLY A 162 15.43 -2.31 2.24
C GLY A 162 14.00 -2.37 2.75
N GLU A 163 13.80 -2.17 4.05
CA GLU A 163 12.46 -2.14 4.66
C GLU A 163 11.62 -0.94 4.22
N HIS A 164 12.22 0.24 4.03
CA HIS A 164 11.54 1.38 3.42
C HIS A 164 11.08 1.04 2.00
N ILE A 165 11.95 0.44 1.17
CA ILE A 165 11.63 0.03 -0.20
C ILE A 165 10.51 -1.02 -0.20
N ARG A 166 10.55 -2.03 0.68
CA ARG A 166 9.48 -3.05 0.81
C ARG A 166 8.14 -2.40 1.10
N GLY A 167 8.09 -1.46 2.05
CA GLY A 167 6.88 -0.72 2.38
C GLY A 167 6.35 0.11 1.20
N VAL A 168 7.21 0.90 0.54
CA VAL A 168 6.82 1.72 -0.61
C VAL A 168 6.33 0.84 -1.77
N ALA A 169 7.05 -0.24 -2.08
CA ALA A 169 6.70 -1.18 -3.14
C ALA A 169 5.32 -1.78 -2.91
N ALA A 170 5.05 -2.32 -1.71
CA ALA A 170 3.76 -2.90 -1.38
C ALA A 170 2.61 -1.87 -1.48
N ALA A 171 2.80 -0.65 -0.98
CA ALA A 171 1.80 0.41 -1.09
C ALA A 171 1.54 0.83 -2.54
N PHE A 172 2.59 0.92 -3.36
CA PHE A 172 2.49 1.31 -4.77
C PHE A 172 1.82 0.22 -5.62
N ILE A 173 2.20 -1.05 -5.43
CA ILE A 173 1.56 -2.20 -6.09
C ILE A 173 0.07 -2.28 -5.74
N ALA A 174 -0.28 -2.12 -4.46
CA ALA A 174 -1.67 -2.13 -4.01
C ALA A 174 -2.46 -0.95 -4.61
N SER A 175 -1.85 0.24 -4.71
CA SER A 175 -2.47 1.41 -5.35
C SER A 175 -2.74 1.17 -6.85
N LEU A 176 -1.77 0.62 -7.57
CA LEU A 176 -1.94 0.24 -8.98
C LEU A 176 -2.97 -0.88 -9.17
N THR A 177 -3.01 -1.85 -8.25
CA THR A 177 -4.00 -2.92 -8.23
C THR A 177 -5.41 -2.35 -8.08
N ALA A 178 -5.63 -1.42 -7.14
CA ALA A 178 -6.91 -0.74 -6.95
C ALA A 178 -7.33 0.04 -8.20
N PHE A 179 -6.41 0.81 -8.79
CA PHE A 179 -6.68 1.58 -10.00
C PHE A 179 -7.02 0.68 -11.19
N ALA A 180 -6.26 -0.39 -11.40
CA ALA A 180 -6.48 -1.34 -12.49
C ALA A 180 -7.80 -2.11 -12.31
N ALA A 181 -8.16 -2.50 -11.08
CA ALA A 181 -9.44 -3.13 -10.79
C ALA A 181 -10.64 -2.18 -11.03
N ALA A 182 -10.50 -0.91 -10.64
CA ALA A 182 -11.58 0.08 -10.72
C ALA A 182 -11.81 0.60 -12.15
N THR A 183 -10.73 0.73 -12.93
CA THR A 183 -10.75 1.40 -14.24
C THR A 183 -10.57 0.41 -15.40
N GLY A 184 -9.87 -0.69 -15.18
CA GLY A 184 -9.51 -1.68 -16.20
C GLY A 184 -10.70 -2.25 -16.97
N PRO A 185 -11.82 -2.66 -16.33
CA PRO A 185 -12.98 -3.17 -17.07
C PRO A 185 -13.56 -2.19 -18.10
N ARG A 186 -13.34 -0.88 -17.92
CA ARG A 186 -13.77 0.16 -18.87
C ARG A 186 -12.75 0.39 -19.97
N LEU A 187 -11.46 0.39 -19.63
CA LEU A 187 -10.37 0.68 -20.58
C LEU A 187 -10.00 -0.53 -21.44
N ALA A 188 -10.18 -1.73 -20.91
CA ALA A 188 -9.82 -2.99 -21.55
C ALA A 188 -10.88 -4.07 -21.24
N PRO A 189 -12.11 -3.92 -21.75
CA PRO A 189 -13.24 -4.80 -21.42
C PRO A 189 -13.03 -6.28 -21.80
N GLY A 190 -12.10 -6.57 -22.71
CA GLY A 190 -11.76 -7.94 -23.10
C GLY A 190 -10.78 -8.66 -22.17
N ILE A 191 -10.23 -7.98 -21.16
CA ILE A 191 -9.26 -8.58 -20.23
C ILE A 191 -10.02 -9.10 -18.99
N PRO A 192 -9.82 -10.38 -18.60
CA PRO A 192 -10.44 -10.91 -17.39
C PRO A 192 -10.11 -10.09 -16.15
N ALA A 193 -11.09 -9.86 -15.29
CA ALA A 193 -10.93 -9.03 -14.08
C ALA A 193 -9.71 -9.47 -13.24
N VAL A 194 -9.51 -10.77 -13.06
CA VAL A 194 -8.37 -11.34 -12.33
C VAL A 194 -7.02 -10.91 -12.90
N VAL A 195 -6.88 -10.81 -14.21
CA VAL A 195 -5.65 -10.35 -14.87
C VAL A 195 -5.43 -8.86 -14.60
N LEU A 196 -6.50 -8.05 -14.66
CA LEU A 196 -6.42 -6.62 -14.41
C LEU A 196 -5.91 -6.30 -12.99
N TRP A 197 -6.41 -7.02 -11.98
CA TRP A 197 -6.04 -6.71 -10.59
C TRP A 197 -4.86 -7.52 -10.04
N LEU A 198 -4.57 -8.73 -10.54
CA LEU A 198 -3.33 -9.45 -10.17
C LEU A 198 -2.12 -9.00 -11.00
N GLY A 199 -2.32 -8.50 -12.21
CA GLY A 199 -1.26 -8.10 -13.13
C GLY A 199 -0.19 -7.20 -12.51
N PRO A 200 -0.56 -6.10 -11.83
CA PRO A 200 0.42 -5.24 -11.16
C PRO A 200 1.27 -5.99 -10.14
N THR A 201 0.66 -6.85 -9.32
CA THR A 201 1.39 -7.64 -8.31
C THR A 201 2.35 -8.63 -8.96
N VAL A 202 1.90 -9.38 -9.97
CA VAL A 202 2.71 -10.39 -10.67
C VAL A 202 3.91 -9.75 -11.38
N LEU A 203 3.73 -8.57 -11.99
CA LEU A 203 4.79 -7.89 -12.74
C LEU A 203 5.76 -7.13 -11.84
N LEU A 204 5.24 -6.39 -10.85
CA LEU A 204 6.05 -5.44 -10.09
C LEU A 204 6.73 -6.07 -8.88
N THR A 205 6.17 -7.11 -8.27
CA THR A 205 6.80 -7.80 -7.14
C THR A 205 8.21 -8.31 -7.47
N PRO A 206 8.43 -9.12 -8.54
CA PRO A 206 9.77 -9.57 -8.89
C PRO A 206 10.72 -8.42 -9.25
N LEU A 207 10.19 -7.37 -9.91
CA LEU A 207 10.96 -6.17 -10.24
C LEU A 207 11.47 -5.45 -8.98
N PHE A 208 10.62 -5.25 -7.98
CA PHE A 208 11.01 -4.62 -6.72
C PHE A 208 11.95 -5.49 -5.87
N ILE A 209 11.80 -6.82 -5.90
CA ILE A 209 12.77 -7.74 -5.26
C ILE A 209 14.15 -7.58 -5.89
N TRP A 210 14.22 -7.54 -7.22
CA TRP A 210 15.47 -7.34 -7.94
C TRP A 210 16.10 -5.98 -7.62
N PHE A 211 15.33 -4.89 -7.64
CA PHE A 211 15.81 -3.56 -7.27
C PHE A 211 16.28 -3.49 -5.81
N GLY A 212 15.55 -4.08 -4.87
CA GLY A 212 15.90 -4.09 -3.46
C GLY A 212 17.27 -4.73 -3.20
N ARG A 213 17.52 -5.88 -3.83
CA ARG A 213 18.82 -6.59 -3.73
C ARG A 213 20.01 -5.77 -4.20
N GLN A 214 19.83 -4.87 -5.17
CA GLN A 214 20.92 -3.98 -5.64
C GLN A 214 21.25 -2.87 -4.63
N GLN A 215 20.26 -2.43 -3.85
CA GLN A 215 20.44 -1.37 -2.86
C GLN A 215 21.10 -1.89 -1.57
N GLU A 216 20.91 -3.18 -1.27
CA GLU A 216 21.50 -3.86 -0.10
C GLU A 216 22.99 -4.25 -0.30
N GLN A 217 23.55 -4.12 -1.51
CA GLN A 217 24.96 -4.51 -1.74
C GLN A 217 25.97 -3.54 -1.10
N PRO A 218 27.01 -4.05 -0.39
CA PRO A 218 27.99 -3.25 0.37
C PRO A 218 28.75 -2.19 -0.42
N GLY A 219 28.83 -2.28 -1.75
CA GLY A 219 29.52 -1.32 -2.61
C GLY A 219 28.71 -0.06 -2.98
N SER A 220 27.38 -0.05 -2.80
CA SER A 220 26.56 1.11 -3.20
C SER A 220 26.59 2.27 -2.21
N ALA A 221 27.13 2.03 -1.01
CA ALA A 221 27.30 3.02 0.06
C ALA A 221 28.66 3.73 0.00
N ALA A 222 29.68 3.12 -0.63
CA ALA A 222 31.04 3.64 -0.71
C ALA A 222 31.21 4.79 -1.71
N ASP A 223 30.26 4.97 -2.65
CA ASP A 223 30.31 5.99 -3.72
C ASP A 223 29.29 7.13 -3.56
N ARG A 224 28.75 7.33 -2.36
CA ARG A 224 27.78 8.43 -2.12
C ARG A 224 28.52 9.65 -1.55
N PRO A 225 28.66 10.76 -2.31
CA PRO A 225 29.14 12.03 -1.76
C PRO A 225 28.15 12.61 -0.74
#